data_AF-A0A836WH89-F1
#
_entry.id   AF-A0A836WH89-F1
#
_cell.length_a   1.000
_cell.length_b   1.000
_cell.length_c   1.000
_cell.angle_alpha   90.00
_cell.angle_beta   90.00
_cell.angle_gamma   90.00
#
_symmetry.space_group_name_H-M   'P 1'
#
loop_
_entity.id
_entity.type
_entity.pdbx_description
1 polymer ?
#
loop_
_entity_poly.entity_id
_entity_poly.type
_entity_poly.pdbx_seq_one_letter_code
_entity_poly.pdbx_strand_id
1 'polypeptide(L)'
;MLNFDLMDTVAGQQVHDMGYQKGLLDSAQEMLIETLNERFGIVANDMIQQIRTISLREHLKPLHRLAIRCPDTWGSFILKRV
;
A
#
# COMPACT_ATOMS: atom_id res chain seq x y z
N MET A 1 43.94 -2.97 7.92
CA MET A 1 42.85 -2.63 6.98
C MET A 1 41.69 -2.14 7.83
N LEU A 2 41.30 -0.87 7.73
CA LEU A 2 40.14 -0.34 8.46
C LEU A 2 38.88 -0.89 7.79
N ASN A 3 38.15 -1.78 8.46
CA ASN A 3 36.77 -2.09 8.08
C ASN A 3 35.94 -0.86 8.48
N PHE A 4 35.77 0.07 7.56
CA PHE A 4 34.78 1.12 7.71
C PHE A 4 33.42 0.46 7.46
N ASP A 5 32.75 0.04 8.54
CA ASP A 5 31.37 -0.40 8.42
C ASP A 5 30.53 0.84 8.13
N LEU A 6 29.96 0.89 6.92
CA LEU A 6 29.13 2.01 6.48
C LEU A 6 27.97 2.24 7.46
N MET A 7 27.49 1.16 8.08
CA MET A 7 26.38 1.15 9.02
C MET A 7 26.70 1.81 10.37
N ASP A 8 27.98 1.89 10.75
CA ASP A 8 28.46 2.61 11.94
C ASP A 8 28.53 4.13 11.72
N THR A 9 28.36 4.58 10.47
CA THR A 9 28.34 6.01 10.14
C THR A 9 26.91 6.56 10.17
N VAL A 10 26.78 7.85 10.50
CA VAL A 10 25.50 8.57 10.44
C VAL A 10 24.87 8.45 9.03
N ALA A 11 25.69 8.47 7.98
CA ALA A 11 25.22 8.32 6.60
C ALA A 11 24.64 6.93 6.33
N GLY A 12 25.26 5.85 6.82
CA GLY A 12 24.73 4.50 6.66
C GLY A 12 23.43 4.28 7.41
N GLN A 13 23.32 4.79 8.64
CA GLN A 13 22.06 4.75 9.40
C GLN A 13 20.93 5.50 8.68
N GLN A 14 21.23 6.68 8.13
CA GLN A 14 20.24 7.45 7.36
C GLN A 14 19.76 6.72 6.11
N VAL A 15 20.68 6.12 5.34
CA VAL A 15 20.31 5.35 4.13
C VAL A 15 19.49 4.11 4.50
N HIS A 16 19.87 3.42 5.57
CA HIS A 16 19.12 2.28 6.09
C HIS A 16 17.69 2.67 6.48
N ASP A 17 17.54 3.75 7.24
CA ASP A 17 16.24 4.23 7.68
C ASP A 17 15.37 4.70 6.51
N MET A 18 15.94 5.40 5.54
CA MET A 18 15.25 5.78 4.30
C MET A 18 14.76 4.55 3.53
N GLY A 19 15.62 3.52 3.41
CA GLY A 19 15.28 2.26 2.76
C GLY A 19 14.15 1.53 3.49
N TYR A 20 14.21 1.46 4.82
CA TYR A 20 13.19 0.85 5.65
C TYR A 20 11.85 1.58 5.54
N GLN A 21 11.83 2.91 5.63
CA GLN A 21 10.61 3.71 5.45
C GLN A 21 10.00 3.54 4.06
N LYS A 22 10.85 3.48 3.02
CA LYS A 22 10.41 3.21 1.65
C LYS A 22 9.78 1.81 1.52
N GLY A 23 10.41 0.78 2.07
CA GLY A 23 9.86 -0.58 2.06
C GLY A 23 8.51 -0.68 2.78
N LEU A 24 8.33 0.03 3.90
CA LEU A 24 7.05 0.11 4.60
C LEU A 24 5.95 0.80 3.79
N LEU A 25 6.31 1.81 2.99
CA LEU A 25 5.39 2.50 2.10
C LEU A 25 4.98 1.59 0.94
N ASP A 26 5.97 1.01 0.25
CA ASP A 26 5.76 0.13 -0.90
C ASP A 26 4.87 -1.06 -0.51
N SER A 27 5.15 -1.69 0.63
CA SER A 27 4.32 -2.78 1.18
C SER A 27 2.88 -2.33 1.47
N ALA A 28 2.66 -1.12 1.99
CA ALA A 28 1.31 -0.63 2.25
C ALA A 28 0.52 -0.34 0.96
N GLN A 29 1.20 0.13 -0.10
CA GLN A 29 0.60 0.32 -1.42
C GLN A 29 0.21 -1.02 -2.05
N GLU A 30 1.10 -2.00 -1.97
CA GLU A 30 0.87 -3.35 -2.52
C GLU A 30 -0.30 -4.05 -1.83
N MET A 31 -0.35 -4.03 -0.49
CA MET A 31 -1.47 -4.59 0.29
C MET A 31 -2.83 -3.98 -0.06
N LEU A 32 -2.87 -2.67 -0.36
CA LEU A 32 -4.08 -2.01 -0.80
C LEU A 32 -4.51 -2.51 -2.20
N ILE A 33 -3.59 -2.58 -3.15
CA ILE A 33 -3.86 -3.06 -4.51
C ILE A 33 -4.33 -4.51 -4.49
N GLU A 34 -3.67 -5.37 -3.71
CA GLU A 34 -4.05 -6.78 -3.55
C GLU A 34 -5.46 -6.91 -2.98
N THR A 35 -5.79 -6.14 -1.94
CA THR A 35 -7.15 -6.14 -1.37
C THR A 35 -8.20 -5.70 -2.38
N LEU A 36 -7.89 -4.67 -3.18
CA LEU A 36 -8.80 -4.22 -4.23
C LEU A 36 -8.97 -5.28 -5.32
N ASN A 37 -7.88 -5.96 -5.71
CA ASN A 37 -7.93 -7.07 -6.67
C ASN A 37 -8.78 -8.24 -6.17
N GLU A 38 -8.59 -8.63 -4.91
CA GLU A 38 -9.30 -9.76 -4.31
C GLU A 38 -10.81 -9.48 -4.20
N ARG A 39 -11.18 -8.26 -3.81
CA ARG A 39 -12.58 -7.92 -3.53
C ARG A 39 -13.37 -7.46 -4.75
N PHE A 40 -12.72 -6.71 -5.65
CA PHE A 40 -13.38 -6.05 -6.76
C PHE A 40 -12.92 -6.57 -8.13
N GLY A 41 -11.99 -7.52 -8.18
CA GLY A 41 -11.38 -8.02 -9.41
C GLY A 41 -10.29 -7.08 -9.93
N ILE A 42 -9.87 -7.30 -11.18
CA ILE A 42 -8.69 -6.65 -11.79
C ILE A 42 -8.75 -5.12 -11.64
N VAL A 43 -7.79 -4.57 -10.88
CA VAL A 43 -7.61 -3.13 -10.69
C VAL A 43 -6.96 -2.52 -11.93
N ALA A 44 -7.58 -1.48 -12.48
CA ALA A 44 -7.06 -0.76 -13.63
C ALA A 44 -5.67 -0.15 -13.35
N ASN A 45 -4.78 -0.18 -14.34
CA ASN A 45 -3.41 0.32 -14.20
C ASN A 45 -3.35 1.78 -13.76
N ASP A 46 -4.25 2.64 -14.25
CA ASP A 46 -4.30 4.05 -13.85
C ASP A 46 -4.57 4.20 -12.34
N MET A 47 -5.41 3.34 -11.76
CA MET A 47 -5.68 3.31 -10.33
C MET A 47 -4.47 2.80 -9.53
N ILE A 48 -3.75 1.81 -10.05
CA ILE A 48 -2.47 1.36 -9.47
C ILE A 48 -1.46 2.51 -9.42
N GLN A 49 -1.34 3.28 -10.51
CA GLN A 49 -0.46 4.44 -10.56
C GLN A 49 -0.88 5.51 -9.55
N GLN A 50 -2.18 5.79 -9.43
CA GLN A 50 -2.69 6.72 -8.42
C GLN A 50 -2.36 6.26 -6.99
N ILE A 51 -2.55 4.98 -6.66
CA ILE A 51 -2.19 4.44 -5.35
C ILE A 51 -0.68 4.59 -5.08
N ARG A 52 0.16 4.32 -6.09
CA ARG A 52 1.62 4.46 -5.99
C ARG A 52 2.10 5.90 -5.78
N THR A 53 1.30 6.89 -6.19
CA THR A 53 1.61 8.31 -5.94
C THR A 53 1.38 8.74 -4.48
N ILE A 54 0.66 7.93 -3.68
CA ILE A 54 0.43 8.22 -2.26
C ILE A 54 1.72 7.93 -1.48
N SER A 55 2.43 9.00 -1.10
CA SER A 55 3.71 8.94 -0.39
C SER A 55 3.60 8.79 1.13
N LEU A 56 2.39 8.93 1.68
CA LEU A 56 2.14 8.91 3.11
C LEU A 56 1.38 7.65 3.53
N ARG A 57 2.06 6.78 4.31
CA ARG A 57 1.50 5.51 4.80
C ARG A 57 0.24 5.70 5.64
N GLU A 58 0.11 6.83 6.33
CA GLU A 58 -1.07 7.19 7.12
C GLU A 58 -2.34 7.37 6.28
N HIS A 59 -2.21 7.69 4.99
CA HIS A 59 -3.34 7.76 4.06
C HIS A 59 -3.70 6.38 3.47
N LEU A 60 -2.71 5.51 3.29
CA LEU A 60 -2.92 4.15 2.76
C LEU A 60 -3.66 3.24 3.75
N LYS A 61 -3.37 3.35 5.06
CA LYS A 61 -4.01 2.50 6.10
C LYS A 61 -5.54 2.65 6.14
N PRO A 62 -6.12 3.86 6.18
CA PRO A 62 -7.57 4.06 6.09
C PRO A 62 -8.16 3.52 4.79
N LEU A 63 -7.51 3.77 3.65
CA LEU A 63 -7.96 3.28 2.34
C LEU A 63 -8.04 1.75 2.31
N HIS A 64 -7.03 1.06 2.86
CA HIS A 64 -7.03 -0.39 2.97
C HIS A 64 -8.16 -0.90 3.87
N ARG A 65 -8.42 -0.25 5.01
CA ARG A 65 -9.57 -0.59 5.88
C ARG A 65 -10.92 -0.39 5.19
N LEU A 66 -11.06 0.68 4.40
CA LEU A 66 -12.27 0.95 3.62
C LEU A 66 -12.43 -0.10 2.52
N ALA A 67 -11.33 -0.44 1.82
CA ALA A 67 -11.32 -1.47 0.82
C ALA A 67 -11.77 -2.82 1.40
N ILE A 68 -11.40 -3.19 2.63
CA ILE A 68 -11.87 -4.42 3.28
C ILE A 68 -13.36 -4.34 3.66
N ARG A 69 -13.83 -3.19 4.18
CA ARG A 69 -15.17 -3.06 4.78
C ARG A 69 -16.27 -2.68 3.81
N CYS A 70 -15.92 -2.22 2.60
CA CYS A 70 -16.88 -1.76 1.62
C CYS A 70 -17.82 -2.92 1.25
N PRO A 71 -19.14 -2.85 1.49
CA PRO A 71 -20.03 -3.94 1.14
C PRO A 71 -19.99 -4.20 -0.36
N ASP A 72 -19.99 -5.47 -0.79
CA ASP A 72 -20.08 -5.84 -2.20
C ASP A 72 -21.48 -5.46 -2.70
N THR A 73 -21.65 -4.20 -3.11
CA THR A 73 -22.97 -3.63 -3.44
C THR A 73 -23.64 -4.30 -4.64
N TRP A 74 -22.98 -5.26 -5.29
CA TRP A 74 -23.55 -6.08 -6.36
C TRP A 74 -24.59 -7.10 -5.88
N GLY A 75 -24.54 -7.57 -4.62
CA GLY A 75 -25.53 -8.53 -4.11
C GLY A 75 -26.88 -7.93 -3.69
N SER A 76 -26.91 -6.64 -3.31
CA SER A 76 -28.10 -6.01 -2.72
C SER A 76 -29.06 -5.40 -3.74
N PHE A 77 -28.58 -5.03 -4.94
CA PHE A 77 -29.44 -4.42 -5.95
C PHE A 77 -30.35 -5.41 -6.69
N ILE A 78 -29.99 -6.70 -6.76
CA ILE A 78 -30.79 -7.71 -7.47
C ILE A 78 -31.95 -8.23 -6.60
N LEU A 79 -31.79 -8.31 -5.28
CA LEU A 79 -32.82 -8.87 -4.38
C LEU A 79 -33.91 -7.87 -3.94
N LYS A 80 -33.79 -6.58 -4.28
CA LYS A 80 -34.85 -5.57 -4.00
C LYS A 80 -35.74 -5.26 -5.21
N ARG A 81 -35.63 -6.05 -6.28
CA ARG A 81 -36.37 -5.82 -7.54
C ARG A 81 -37.14 -7.04 -8.04
N VAL A 82 -37.52 -7.94 -7.14
CA VAL A 82 -38.51 -9.00 -7.38
C VAL A 82 -39.67 -8.80 -6.42
#